data_AF-E6TC15-F1
#
_entry.id   AF-E6TC15-F1
#
_cell.length_a   1.000
_cell.length_b   1.000
_cell.length_c   1.000
_cell.angle_alpha   90.00
_cell.angle_beta   90.00
_cell.angle_gamma   90.00
#
_symmetry.space_group_name_H-M   'P 1'
#
loop_
_entity.id
_entity.type
_entity.pdbx_description
1 polymer ?
#
loop_
_entity_poly.entity_id
_entity_poly.type
_entity_poly.pdbx_seq_one_letter_code
_entity_poly.pdbx_strand_id
1 'polypeptide(L)'
;MRTCPGDHLGLEFPADAASLGQAGPRFLTAAFRRSGVLPDEGTVVSVDELREFGGGSTGRKAVLSLTYGGADTLPRELFVKFSRDFDDPARDLGRTQMAHEVRFALLTRAPGFPIDVPRCLYADYHGESGSGILITERIAFGRNGIEPQYEKCADYAMPDQLGHYRALFSALGRLAGAHSAGAVAAGSDFAVDIRSLSVGERAPYTADQLRRRVDRLAQLAERQPGLLPADLGSPEFVSRLRRDVAVIADRVDALWDSLGADPEYVALCHWNANVDNAWFWRDGDLLRCGLMDWGCVGQMNLAMAIWGAMCSAETALWETHFTVLLQHFADEYAGAGGPSLDIAVLRDHVLAYVAIMGTAWLLDVPGYLLNLLPEPVADRFDPRIAGSEQARSRLLMMTNFLHLWRTSDTTAVLGG
;
A
#
# COMPACT_ATOMS: atom_id res chain seq x y z
N MET A 1 -18.99 -17.81 20.72
CA MET A 1 -17.62 -17.38 20.41
C MET A 1 -17.29 -17.87 19.01
N ARG A 2 -16.88 -16.98 18.10
CA ARG A 2 -16.42 -17.36 16.76
C ARG A 2 -14.92 -17.59 16.82
N THR A 3 -14.50 -18.84 16.67
CA THR A 3 -13.09 -19.23 16.69
C THR A 3 -12.74 -20.13 15.52
N CYS A 4 -11.45 -20.21 15.21
CA CYS A 4 -10.89 -21.10 14.19
C CYS A 4 -9.46 -21.52 14.58
N PRO A 5 -9.00 -22.69 14.12
CA PRO A 5 -7.61 -23.10 14.33
C PRO A 5 -6.66 -22.20 13.53
N GLY A 6 -5.47 -21.95 14.07
CA GLY A 6 -4.40 -21.25 13.37
C GLY A 6 -3.46 -22.19 12.63
N ASP A 7 -3.19 -21.89 11.36
CA ASP A 7 -2.31 -22.70 10.51
C ASP A 7 -0.82 -22.48 10.83
N HIS A 8 -0.46 -21.33 11.40
CA HIS A 8 0.93 -20.95 11.61
C HIS A 8 1.43 -21.21 13.04
N LEU A 9 0.66 -20.82 14.05
CA LEU A 9 1.04 -20.94 15.46
C LEU A 9 0.26 -22.06 16.19
N GLY A 10 -0.73 -22.65 15.53
CA GLY A 10 -1.45 -23.85 16.00
C GLY A 10 -2.40 -23.59 17.18
N LEU A 11 -2.71 -22.32 17.46
CA LEU A 11 -3.67 -21.95 18.50
C LEU A 11 -5.03 -21.65 17.89
N GLU A 12 -6.08 -22.12 18.54
CA GLU A 12 -7.42 -21.64 18.24
C GLU A 12 -7.52 -20.16 18.62
N PHE A 13 -7.95 -19.31 17.68
CA PHE A 13 -7.99 -17.86 17.85
C PHE A 13 -9.38 -17.27 17.61
N PRO A 14 -9.72 -16.15 18.27
CA PRO A 14 -10.99 -15.44 18.06
C PRO A 14 -11.00 -14.71 16.71
N ALA A 15 -12.07 -14.89 15.94
CA ALA A 15 -12.21 -14.34 14.59
C ALA A 15 -12.85 -12.93 14.55
N ASP A 16 -13.27 -12.39 15.69
CA ASP A 16 -13.82 -11.04 15.83
C ASP A 16 -13.54 -10.45 17.23
N ALA A 17 -13.77 -9.13 17.37
CA ALA A 17 -13.50 -8.40 18.61
C ALA A 17 -14.36 -8.91 19.79
N ALA A 18 -15.63 -9.26 19.55
CA ALA A 18 -16.50 -9.79 20.60
C ALA A 18 -15.96 -11.12 21.16
N SER A 19 -15.49 -12.00 20.28
CA SER A 19 -14.89 -13.28 20.67
C SER A 19 -13.54 -13.08 21.34
N LEU A 20 -12.74 -12.09 20.92
CA LEU A 20 -11.49 -11.73 21.59
C LEU A 20 -11.75 -11.23 23.02
N GLY A 21 -12.77 -10.40 23.21
CA GLY A 21 -13.19 -9.92 24.54
C GLY A 21 -13.64 -11.07 25.46
N GLN A 22 -14.38 -12.04 24.93
CA GLN A 22 -14.78 -13.24 25.67
C GLN A 22 -13.59 -14.15 26.03
N ALA A 23 -12.62 -14.30 25.12
CA ALA A 23 -11.43 -15.12 25.33
C ALA A 23 -10.43 -14.48 26.31
N GLY A 24 -10.33 -13.15 26.28
CA GLY A 24 -9.72 -12.31 27.30
C GLY A 24 -8.24 -12.57 27.59
N PRO A 25 -7.75 -12.22 28.80
CA PRO A 25 -6.34 -12.35 29.19
C PRO A 25 -5.76 -13.76 29.04
N ARG A 26 -6.60 -14.80 29.21
CA ARG A 26 -6.17 -16.20 29.08
C ARG A 26 -5.69 -16.51 27.67
N PHE A 27 -6.48 -16.14 26.66
CA PHE A 27 -6.09 -16.32 25.26
C PHE A 27 -4.86 -15.47 24.93
N LEU A 28 -4.84 -14.19 25.29
CA LEU A 28 -3.73 -13.30 24.98
C LEU A 28 -2.40 -13.76 25.60
N THR A 29 -2.43 -14.27 26.83
CA THR A 29 -1.25 -14.88 27.47
C THR A 29 -0.75 -16.08 26.68
N ALA A 30 -1.65 -17.00 26.28
CA ALA A 30 -1.28 -18.16 25.49
C ALA A 30 -0.75 -17.78 24.10
N ALA A 31 -1.41 -16.83 23.44
CA ALA A 31 -1.07 -16.30 22.12
C ALA A 31 0.33 -15.66 22.12
N PHE A 32 0.61 -14.77 23.07
CA PHE A 32 1.90 -14.08 23.14
C PHE A 32 3.05 -15.00 23.56
N ARG A 33 2.80 -15.99 24.43
CA ARG A 33 3.79 -17.04 24.73
C ARG A 33 4.07 -17.91 23.51
N ARG A 34 3.01 -18.31 22.79
CA ARG A 34 3.15 -19.12 21.57
C ARG A 34 3.89 -18.38 20.47
N SER A 35 3.62 -17.08 20.33
CA SER A 35 4.41 -16.23 19.44
C SER A 35 5.85 -16.17 19.93
N GLY A 36 6.09 -16.16 21.23
CA GLY A 36 7.42 -16.08 21.85
C GLY A 36 7.80 -14.65 22.21
N VAL A 37 6.82 -13.75 22.35
CA VAL A 37 7.03 -12.36 22.76
C VAL A 37 6.84 -12.15 24.26
N LEU A 38 6.03 -13.01 24.91
CA LEU A 38 5.80 -12.98 26.35
C LEU A 38 6.71 -14.02 27.02
N PRO A 39 7.53 -13.64 28.02
CA PRO A 39 8.37 -14.58 28.75
C PRO A 39 7.51 -15.55 29.58
N ASP A 40 8.12 -16.65 30.04
CA ASP A 40 7.41 -17.74 30.73
C ASP A 40 6.71 -17.26 32.02
N GLU A 41 7.39 -16.41 32.79
CA GLU A 41 6.86 -15.73 33.99
C GLU A 41 5.87 -14.61 33.68
N GLY A 42 5.82 -14.16 32.43
CA GLY A 42 4.95 -13.08 31.96
C GLY A 42 3.51 -13.54 31.81
N THR A 43 2.55 -12.67 32.14
CA THR A 43 1.11 -12.90 31.92
C THR A 43 0.41 -11.62 31.47
N VAL A 44 -0.65 -11.75 30.69
CA VAL A 44 -1.64 -10.67 30.55
C VAL A 44 -2.56 -10.75 31.77
N VAL A 45 -2.64 -9.67 32.54
CA VAL A 45 -3.43 -9.59 33.78
C VAL A 45 -4.85 -9.13 33.46
N SER A 46 -4.99 -8.07 32.65
CA SER A 46 -6.28 -7.51 32.28
C SER A 46 -6.28 -7.00 30.84
N VAL A 47 -7.48 -7.00 30.26
CA VAL A 47 -7.82 -6.23 29.07
C VAL A 47 -8.51 -4.97 29.56
N ASP A 48 -7.82 -3.84 29.45
CA ASP A 48 -8.25 -2.55 29.99
C ASP A 48 -9.15 -1.79 28.99
N GLU A 49 -8.90 -1.98 27.69
CA GLU A 49 -9.75 -1.50 26.60
C GLU A 49 -9.79 -2.54 25.49
N LEU A 50 -10.97 -2.77 24.93
CA LEU A 50 -11.14 -3.41 23.62
C LEU A 50 -12.27 -2.72 22.90
N ARG A 51 -11.95 -2.01 21.81
CA ARG A 51 -12.92 -1.18 21.09
C ARG A 51 -12.71 -1.24 19.60
N GLU A 52 -13.74 -1.67 18.89
CA GLU A 52 -13.76 -1.59 17.43
C GLU A 52 -13.82 -0.15 16.94
N PHE A 53 -13.24 0.10 15.78
CA PHE A 53 -13.40 1.36 15.08
C PHE A 53 -13.53 1.13 13.58
N GLY A 54 -14.26 2.04 12.93
CA GLY A 54 -14.42 2.03 11.47
C GLY A 54 -13.18 2.57 10.77
N GLY A 55 -12.70 1.85 9.75
CA GLY A 55 -11.57 2.29 8.93
C GLY A 55 -11.09 1.21 7.95
N GLY A 56 -10.58 1.65 6.80
CA GLY A 56 -10.08 0.78 5.72
C GLY A 56 -11.16 0.00 4.95
N SER A 57 -10.74 -0.65 3.87
CA SER A 57 -11.61 -1.31 2.88
C SER A 57 -11.94 -2.77 3.20
N THR A 58 -11.14 -3.45 4.03
CA THR A 58 -11.29 -4.87 4.35
C THR A 58 -11.19 -5.15 5.85
N GLY A 59 -11.87 -6.22 6.27
CA GLY A 59 -11.83 -6.74 7.63
C GLY A 59 -12.37 -5.80 8.71
N ARG A 60 -12.20 -6.21 9.97
CA ARG A 60 -12.52 -5.43 11.17
C ARG A 60 -11.26 -5.03 11.90
N LYS A 61 -11.32 -3.92 12.63
CA LYS A 61 -10.18 -3.33 13.35
C LYS A 61 -10.59 -2.92 14.75
N ALA A 62 -9.72 -3.16 15.72
CA ALA A 62 -9.92 -2.76 17.09
C ALA A 62 -8.65 -2.19 17.72
N VAL A 63 -8.82 -1.29 18.69
CA VAL A 63 -7.76 -0.94 19.64
C VAL A 63 -7.88 -1.84 20.86
N LEU A 64 -6.74 -2.20 21.43
CA LEU A 64 -6.64 -3.09 22.58
C LEU A 64 -5.61 -2.49 23.56
N SER A 65 -5.98 -2.34 24.83
CA SER A 65 -5.06 -1.90 25.89
C SER A 65 -4.94 -2.96 26.96
N LEU A 66 -3.71 -3.29 27.38
CA LEU A 66 -3.43 -4.40 28.29
C LEU A 66 -2.57 -3.99 29.48
N THR A 67 -2.79 -4.67 30.60
CA THR A 67 -1.85 -4.69 31.73
C THR A 67 -1.15 -6.05 31.77
N TYR A 68 0.17 -6.03 31.87
CA TYR A 68 1.01 -7.21 32.01
C TYR A 68 1.46 -7.40 33.46
N GLY A 69 1.72 -8.65 33.85
CA GLY A 69 2.53 -9.00 35.01
C GLY A 69 3.81 -9.67 34.53
N GLY A 70 4.98 -9.18 34.94
CA GLY A 70 6.27 -9.77 34.55
C GLY A 70 6.71 -9.52 33.10
N ALA A 71 6.15 -8.51 32.42
CA ALA A 71 6.50 -8.18 31.02
C ALA A 71 6.37 -6.68 30.70
N ASP A 72 6.92 -5.82 31.56
CA ASP A 72 6.73 -4.36 31.49
C ASP A 72 7.34 -3.67 30.26
N THR A 73 8.22 -4.36 29.53
CA THR A 73 8.84 -3.85 28.30
C THR A 73 8.00 -4.10 27.04
N LEU A 74 6.87 -4.81 27.16
CA LEU A 74 5.95 -5.01 26.03
C LEU A 74 5.04 -3.79 25.84
N PRO A 75 4.68 -3.45 24.59
CA PRO A 75 3.74 -2.37 24.32
C PRO A 75 2.37 -2.69 24.94
N ARG A 76 1.79 -1.73 25.66
CA ARG A 76 0.49 -1.88 26.33
C ARG A 76 -0.67 -1.43 25.46
N GLU A 77 -0.43 -0.49 24.54
CA GLU A 77 -1.42 -0.03 23.56
C GLU A 77 -1.20 -0.78 22.24
N LEU A 78 -2.21 -1.53 21.82
CA LEU A 78 -2.15 -2.47 20.71
C LEU A 78 -3.21 -2.17 19.66
N PHE A 79 -2.93 -2.64 18.45
CA PHE A 79 -3.84 -2.62 17.32
C PHE A 79 -4.15 -4.05 16.90
N VAL A 80 -5.42 -4.34 16.65
CA VAL A 80 -5.90 -5.66 16.25
C VAL A 80 -6.61 -5.55 14.90
N LYS A 81 -6.18 -6.37 13.94
CA LYS A 81 -6.84 -6.56 12.64
C LYS A 81 -7.46 -7.96 12.61
N PHE A 82 -8.68 -8.04 12.09
CA PHE A 82 -9.35 -9.30 11.78
C PHE A 82 -9.63 -9.33 10.28
N SER A 83 -9.41 -10.48 9.63
CA SER A 83 -9.60 -10.58 8.17
C SER A 83 -11.08 -10.52 7.77
N ARG A 84 -11.97 -11.01 8.64
CA ARG A 84 -13.40 -11.19 8.37
C ARG A 84 -14.20 -9.96 8.72
N ASP A 85 -15.24 -9.72 7.92
CA ASP A 85 -16.34 -8.82 8.27
C ASP A 85 -17.67 -9.60 8.13
N PHE A 86 -18.08 -10.27 9.22
CA PHE A 86 -19.25 -11.13 9.20
C PHE A 86 -20.58 -10.39 8.95
N ASP A 87 -20.59 -9.06 9.09
CA ASP A 87 -21.81 -8.26 8.93
C ASP A 87 -21.84 -7.51 7.58
N ASP A 88 -20.73 -7.48 6.83
CA ASP A 88 -20.64 -6.85 5.51
C ASP A 88 -20.02 -7.82 4.48
N PRO A 89 -20.86 -8.54 3.70
CA PRO A 89 -20.39 -9.49 2.71
C PRO A 89 -19.48 -8.88 1.64
N ALA A 90 -19.62 -7.59 1.31
CA ALA A 90 -18.80 -6.94 0.31
C ALA A 90 -17.38 -6.71 0.84
N ARG A 91 -17.26 -6.28 2.09
CA ARG A 91 -15.96 -6.15 2.78
C ARG A 91 -15.30 -7.51 3.03
N ASP A 92 -16.10 -8.55 3.31
CA ASP A 92 -15.61 -9.92 3.58
C ASP A 92 -15.02 -10.63 2.35
N LEU A 93 -15.24 -10.10 1.13
CA LEU A 93 -14.57 -10.58 -0.08
C LEU A 93 -13.04 -10.42 0.01
N GLY A 94 -12.56 -9.40 0.74
CA GLY A 94 -11.14 -9.13 0.92
C GLY A 94 -10.44 -9.98 1.99
N ARG A 95 -11.13 -10.93 2.62
CA ARG A 95 -10.60 -11.71 3.76
C ARG A 95 -9.28 -12.44 3.47
N THR A 96 -9.04 -12.80 2.22
CA THR A 96 -7.81 -13.51 1.80
C THR A 96 -6.57 -12.62 1.75
N GLN A 97 -6.74 -11.29 1.66
CA GLN A 97 -5.62 -10.34 1.57
C GLN A 97 -4.74 -10.36 2.83
N MET A 98 -5.30 -10.73 3.98
CA MET A 98 -4.60 -10.77 5.25
C MET A 98 -3.64 -11.98 5.39
N ALA A 99 -3.76 -13.00 4.52
CA ALA A 99 -2.92 -14.18 4.60
C ALA A 99 -1.42 -13.84 4.48
N HIS A 100 -1.05 -13.01 3.50
CA HIS A 100 0.34 -12.56 3.34
C HIS A 100 0.76 -11.60 4.46
N GLU A 101 -0.14 -10.74 4.93
CA GLU A 101 0.14 -9.81 6.02
C GLU A 101 0.47 -10.53 7.33
N VAL A 102 -0.25 -11.60 7.66
CA VAL A 102 0.05 -12.47 8.81
C VAL A 102 1.43 -13.10 8.70
N ARG A 103 1.75 -13.67 7.53
CA ARG A 103 3.07 -14.27 7.27
C ARG A 103 4.18 -13.23 7.40
N PHE A 104 3.94 -12.02 6.89
CA PHE A 104 4.92 -10.95 6.94
C PHE A 104 5.14 -10.47 8.38
N ALA A 105 4.07 -10.32 9.17
CA ALA A 105 4.18 -9.98 10.58
C ALA A 105 4.96 -11.02 11.40
N LEU A 106 4.88 -12.30 11.05
CA LEU A 106 5.70 -13.35 11.67
C LEU A 106 7.18 -13.24 11.22
N LEU A 107 7.41 -12.97 9.94
CA LEU A 107 8.75 -12.79 9.36
C LEU A 107 9.50 -11.61 9.98
N THR A 108 8.82 -10.50 10.28
CA THR A 108 9.45 -9.28 10.81
C THR A 108 10.03 -9.44 12.22
N ARG A 109 9.72 -10.55 12.89
CA ARG A 109 10.24 -10.89 14.21
C ARG A 109 11.66 -11.47 14.14
N ALA A 110 12.17 -11.78 12.96
CA ALA A 110 13.54 -12.22 12.78
C ALA A 110 14.53 -11.15 13.28
N PRO A 111 15.59 -11.53 14.02
CA PRO A 111 16.62 -10.58 14.42
C PRO A 111 17.24 -9.87 13.21
N GLY A 112 17.38 -8.55 13.28
CA GLY A 112 17.99 -7.76 12.21
C GLY A 112 17.08 -7.51 11.00
N PHE A 113 15.76 -7.63 11.13
CA PHE A 113 14.83 -7.22 10.09
C PHE A 113 15.12 -5.76 9.65
N PRO A 114 15.18 -5.46 8.33
CA PRO A 114 15.91 -4.29 7.81
C PRO A 114 15.19 -2.94 7.93
N ILE A 115 13.94 -2.95 8.35
CA ILE A 115 13.07 -1.76 8.41
C ILE A 115 12.20 -1.76 9.65
N ASP A 116 11.70 -0.57 10.01
CA ASP A 116 10.74 -0.40 11.09
C ASP A 116 9.32 -0.79 10.62
N VAL A 117 8.73 -1.73 11.35
CA VAL A 117 7.32 -2.17 11.22
C VAL A 117 6.71 -2.23 12.61
N PRO A 118 5.37 -2.13 12.77
CA PRO A 118 4.76 -2.31 14.08
C PRO A 118 5.13 -3.68 14.64
N ARG A 119 5.65 -3.71 15.87
CA ARG A 119 6.05 -4.93 16.56
C ARG A 119 4.87 -5.92 16.57
N CYS A 120 5.07 -7.09 15.97
CA CYS A 120 4.10 -8.17 15.98
C CYS A 120 4.10 -8.88 17.34
N LEU A 121 2.95 -8.92 18.03
CA LEU A 121 2.77 -9.66 19.28
C LEU A 121 2.11 -11.03 19.05
N TYR A 122 1.21 -11.12 18.07
CA TYR A 122 0.59 -12.36 17.65
C TYR A 122 0.01 -12.22 16.25
N ALA A 123 0.15 -13.24 15.42
CA ALA A 123 -0.47 -13.28 14.11
C ALA A 123 -0.78 -14.74 13.75
N ASP A 124 -1.98 -15.00 13.28
CA ASP A 124 -2.33 -16.31 12.73
C ASP A 124 -3.46 -16.19 11.69
N TYR A 125 -3.56 -17.20 10.83
CA TYR A 125 -4.51 -17.27 9.74
C TYR A 125 -4.97 -18.71 9.53
N HIS A 126 -6.20 -18.87 9.08
CA HIS A 126 -6.80 -20.16 8.73
C HIS A 126 -7.22 -20.14 7.25
N GLY A 127 -6.53 -20.92 6.45
CA GLY A 127 -6.67 -20.98 4.99
C GLY A 127 -8.09 -21.31 4.55
N GLU A 128 -8.70 -22.33 5.14
CA GLU A 128 -10.01 -22.84 4.70
C GLU A 128 -11.15 -21.83 4.95
N SER A 129 -11.15 -21.16 6.11
CA SER A 129 -12.21 -20.19 6.43
C SER A 129 -11.88 -18.76 5.97
N GLY A 130 -10.63 -18.49 5.59
CA GLY A 130 -10.11 -17.16 5.35
C GLY A 130 -10.11 -16.25 6.57
N SER A 131 -10.11 -16.83 7.78
CA SER A 131 -10.12 -16.10 9.04
C SER A 131 -8.70 -15.80 9.48
N GLY A 132 -8.43 -14.61 9.99
CA GLY A 132 -7.11 -14.21 10.47
C GLY A 132 -7.20 -13.19 11.58
N ILE A 133 -6.19 -13.18 12.42
CA ILE A 133 -5.98 -12.20 13.48
C ILE A 133 -4.53 -11.73 13.44
N LEU A 134 -4.33 -10.42 13.57
CA LEU A 134 -3.02 -9.80 13.73
C LEU A 134 -3.10 -8.80 14.87
N ILE A 135 -2.19 -8.95 15.84
CA ILE A 135 -2.05 -8.09 17.00
C ILE A 135 -0.64 -7.49 16.95
N THR A 136 -0.58 -6.17 16.76
CA THR A 136 0.67 -5.41 16.77
C THR A 136 0.65 -4.34 17.84
N GLU A 137 1.80 -3.72 18.08
CA GLU A 137 1.81 -2.43 18.76
C GLU A 137 0.95 -1.40 18.00
N ARG A 138 0.43 -0.43 18.74
CA ARG A 138 -0.29 0.71 18.17
C ARG A 138 0.67 1.88 17.98
N ILE A 139 0.79 2.36 16.75
CA ILE A 139 1.59 3.55 16.44
C ILE A 139 0.93 4.79 17.04
N ALA A 140 1.71 5.56 17.80
CA ALA A 140 1.23 6.70 18.58
C ALA A 140 1.35 8.03 17.79
N PHE A 141 0.66 8.14 16.66
CA PHE A 141 0.65 9.35 15.83
C PHE A 141 0.45 10.63 16.66
N GLY A 142 1.28 11.65 16.38
CA GLY A 142 1.29 12.95 17.05
C GLY A 142 1.78 12.93 18.50
N ARG A 143 2.35 11.82 18.98
CA ARG A 143 2.84 11.64 20.35
C ARG A 143 4.22 11.01 20.37
N ASN A 144 4.98 11.21 21.44
CA ASN A 144 6.28 10.59 21.68
C ASN A 144 7.30 10.80 20.54
N GLY A 145 7.27 11.97 19.87
CA GLY A 145 8.16 12.29 18.77
C GLY A 145 7.76 11.70 17.41
N ILE A 146 6.65 10.95 17.34
CA ILE A 146 6.03 10.52 16.08
C ILE A 146 5.17 11.66 15.55
N GLU A 147 5.32 11.96 14.27
CA GLU A 147 4.54 12.97 13.56
C GLU A 147 3.04 12.63 13.53
N PRO A 148 2.14 13.60 13.29
CA PRO A 148 0.74 13.29 13.02
C PRO A 148 0.61 12.38 11.79
N GLN A 149 -0.48 11.62 11.70
CA GLN A 149 -0.77 10.85 10.50
C GLN A 149 -1.08 11.81 9.35
N TYR A 150 -0.49 11.55 8.18
CA TYR A 150 -0.79 12.29 6.95
C TYR A 150 -1.85 11.54 6.14
N GLU A 151 -2.86 12.25 5.65
CA GLU A 151 -3.91 11.63 4.86
C GLU A 151 -3.46 11.37 3.41
N LYS A 152 -3.95 10.28 2.83
CA LYS A 152 -3.70 9.92 1.44
C LYS A 152 -4.10 11.05 0.49
N CYS A 153 -3.23 11.40 -0.46
CA CYS A 153 -3.44 12.46 -1.44
C CYS A 153 -3.68 13.85 -0.82
N ALA A 154 -3.24 14.07 0.42
CA ALA A 154 -3.29 15.36 1.11
C ALA A 154 -1.88 15.89 1.46
N ASP A 155 -0.88 15.43 0.70
CA ASP A 155 0.54 15.72 0.86
C ASP A 155 0.87 17.22 0.87
N TYR A 156 0.03 18.08 0.27
CA TYR A 156 0.12 19.53 0.42
C TYR A 156 0.11 20.02 1.88
N ALA A 157 -0.41 19.23 2.82
CA ALA A 157 -0.38 19.51 4.26
C ALA A 157 0.86 18.93 4.96
N MET A 158 1.64 18.06 4.30
CA MET A 158 2.84 17.43 4.82
C MET A 158 4.04 18.39 4.69
N PRO A 159 4.78 18.68 5.78
CA PRO A 159 6.02 19.45 5.71
C PRO A 159 7.09 18.67 4.96
N ASP A 160 8.06 19.35 4.34
CA ASP A 160 9.22 18.70 3.70
C ASP A 160 8.87 17.42 2.91
N GLN A 161 8.00 17.55 1.90
CA GLN A 161 7.48 16.39 1.19
C GLN A 161 8.59 15.51 0.62
N LEU A 162 9.65 16.13 0.06
CA LEU A 162 10.79 15.38 -0.47
C LEU A 162 11.52 14.59 0.62
N GLY A 163 11.75 15.17 1.80
CA GLY A 163 12.36 14.47 2.93
C GLY A 163 11.56 13.24 3.36
N HIS A 164 10.22 13.36 3.43
CA HIS A 164 9.33 12.25 3.76
C HIS A 164 9.38 11.13 2.72
N TYR A 165 9.30 11.49 1.44
CA TYR A 165 9.42 10.52 0.36
C TYR A 165 10.80 9.85 0.31
N ARG A 166 11.88 10.56 0.64
CA ARG A 166 13.21 9.94 0.80
C ARG A 166 13.25 8.94 1.95
N ALA A 167 12.71 9.28 3.12
CA ALA A 167 12.65 8.37 4.25
C ALA A 167 11.83 7.11 3.93
N LEU A 168 10.70 7.29 3.24
CA LEU A 168 9.86 6.20 2.76
C LEU A 168 10.59 5.31 1.75
N PHE A 169 11.28 5.91 0.79
CA PHE A 169 12.06 5.20 -0.23
C PHE A 169 13.27 4.47 0.38
N SER A 170 13.87 5.00 1.46
CA SER A 170 14.88 4.28 2.24
C SER A 170 14.32 2.99 2.83
N ALA A 171 13.12 3.01 3.42
CA ALA A 171 12.49 1.78 3.94
C ALA A 171 12.21 0.78 2.81
N LEU A 172 11.62 1.22 1.70
CA LEU A 172 11.33 0.34 0.56
C LEU A 172 12.61 -0.27 -0.06
N GLY A 173 13.62 0.57 -0.30
CA GLY A 173 14.90 0.13 -0.86
C GLY A 173 15.61 -0.88 0.03
N ARG A 174 15.67 -0.61 1.35
CA ARG A 174 16.30 -1.53 2.31
C ARG A 174 15.62 -2.89 2.40
N LEU A 175 14.28 -2.93 2.43
CA LEU A 175 13.56 -4.20 2.45
C LEU A 175 13.81 -5.00 1.15
N ALA A 176 13.64 -4.35 0.01
CA ALA A 176 13.81 -4.98 -1.30
C ALA A 176 15.25 -5.48 -1.51
N GLY A 177 16.25 -4.66 -1.15
CA GLY A 177 17.67 -5.00 -1.25
C GLY A 177 18.05 -6.15 -0.32
N ALA A 178 17.63 -6.10 0.95
CA ALA A 178 17.90 -7.16 1.92
C ALA A 178 17.24 -8.49 1.52
N HIS A 179 16.04 -8.45 0.94
CA HIS A 179 15.41 -9.63 0.37
C HIS A 179 16.22 -10.18 -0.82
N SER A 180 16.62 -9.31 -1.76
CA SER A 180 17.42 -9.70 -2.93
C SER A 180 18.76 -10.33 -2.52
N ALA A 181 19.37 -9.82 -1.45
CA ALA A 181 20.59 -10.36 -0.84
C ALA A 181 20.38 -11.69 -0.09
N GLY A 182 19.15 -12.16 0.08
CA GLY A 182 18.81 -13.36 0.85
C GLY A 182 18.81 -13.17 2.38
N ALA A 183 18.92 -11.93 2.88
CA ALA A 183 18.86 -11.63 4.32
C ALA A 183 17.43 -11.69 4.88
N VAL A 184 16.41 -11.53 4.02
CA VAL A 184 15.00 -11.70 4.37
C VAL A 184 14.44 -12.92 3.64
N ALA A 185 14.11 -13.97 4.39
CA ALA A 185 13.65 -15.25 3.85
C ALA A 185 12.16 -15.20 3.47
N ALA A 186 11.84 -14.73 2.26
CA ALA A 186 10.46 -14.67 1.75
C ALA A 186 9.94 -16.00 1.14
N GLY A 187 10.75 -17.06 1.08
CA GLY A 187 10.32 -18.43 0.73
C GLY A 187 9.37 -18.56 -0.48
N SER A 188 8.62 -19.66 -0.54
CA SER A 188 7.47 -19.83 -1.46
C SER A 188 6.21 -19.13 -0.97
N ASP A 189 6.22 -18.68 0.29
CA ASP A 189 5.07 -18.11 0.98
C ASP A 189 4.66 -16.73 0.47
N PHE A 190 5.57 -16.06 -0.26
CA PHE A 190 5.35 -14.77 -0.92
C PHE A 190 5.63 -14.86 -2.44
N ALA A 191 5.47 -16.05 -3.03
CA ALA A 191 5.81 -16.30 -4.43
C ALA A 191 5.28 -15.22 -5.37
N VAL A 192 6.07 -14.91 -6.39
CA VAL A 192 5.78 -13.91 -7.41
C VAL A 192 4.45 -14.24 -8.09
N ASP A 193 3.44 -13.41 -7.83
CA ASP A 193 2.21 -13.39 -8.60
C ASP A 193 1.85 -11.96 -8.96
N ILE A 194 2.59 -11.46 -9.95
CA ILE A 194 2.51 -10.08 -10.44
C ILE A 194 1.09 -9.72 -10.89
N ARG A 195 0.26 -10.71 -11.27
CA ARG A 195 -1.12 -10.49 -11.72
C ARG A 195 -2.13 -10.53 -10.57
N SER A 196 -1.95 -11.37 -9.55
CA SER A 196 -2.85 -11.42 -8.38
C SER A 196 -2.57 -10.35 -7.33
N LEU A 197 -1.42 -9.69 -7.38
CA LEU A 197 -1.09 -8.51 -6.57
C LEU A 197 -1.78 -7.25 -7.11
N SER A 198 -3.11 -7.32 -7.23
CA SER A 198 -3.98 -6.21 -7.58
C SER A 198 -5.23 -6.19 -6.71
N VAL A 199 -5.79 -5.01 -6.46
CA VAL A 199 -7.04 -4.87 -5.71
C VAL A 199 -8.22 -5.08 -6.65
N GLY A 200 -8.68 -6.33 -6.73
CA GLY A 200 -9.89 -6.72 -7.45
C GLY A 200 -9.65 -7.22 -8.87
N GLU A 201 -10.43 -8.21 -9.28
CA GLU A 201 -10.41 -8.73 -10.65
C GLU A 201 -11.20 -7.80 -11.58
N ARG A 202 -10.57 -7.36 -12.67
CA ARG A 202 -11.23 -6.58 -13.72
C ARG A 202 -10.89 -7.14 -15.08
N ALA A 203 -11.92 -7.43 -15.88
CA ALA A 203 -11.72 -7.79 -17.27
C ALA A 203 -11.02 -6.63 -18.01
N PRO A 204 -9.96 -6.88 -18.80
CA PRO A 204 -9.31 -5.86 -19.60
C PRO A 204 -10.32 -5.13 -20.50
N TYR A 205 -10.13 -3.81 -20.67
CA TYR A 205 -10.93 -3.01 -21.58
C TYR A 205 -10.48 -3.20 -23.03
N THR A 206 -11.44 -3.22 -23.95
CA THR A 206 -11.13 -3.15 -25.38
C THR A 206 -10.60 -1.76 -25.76
N ALA A 207 -9.86 -1.69 -26.87
CA ALA A 207 -9.36 -0.42 -27.41
C ALA A 207 -10.45 0.65 -27.57
N ASP A 208 -11.65 0.27 -28.01
CA ASP A 208 -12.76 1.20 -28.17
C ASP A 208 -13.35 1.66 -26.83
N GLN A 209 -13.37 0.79 -25.81
CA GLN A 209 -13.74 1.20 -24.45
C GLN A 209 -12.75 2.21 -23.89
N LEU A 210 -11.44 1.99 -24.07
CA LEU A 210 -10.40 2.91 -23.62
C LEU A 210 -10.45 4.25 -24.36
N ARG A 211 -10.66 4.25 -25.68
CA ARG A 211 -10.85 5.49 -26.46
C ARG A 211 -12.01 6.33 -25.94
N ARG A 212 -13.17 5.72 -25.68
CA ARG A 212 -14.33 6.42 -25.09
C ARG A 212 -14.03 7.01 -23.72
N ARG A 213 -13.16 6.39 -22.95
CA ARG A 213 -12.72 6.91 -21.65
C ARG A 213 -11.81 8.12 -21.80
N VAL A 214 -10.91 8.11 -22.78
CA VAL A 214 -10.13 9.29 -23.16
C VAL A 214 -11.05 10.42 -23.68
N ASP A 215 -12.10 10.10 -24.42
CA ASP A 215 -13.09 11.11 -24.83
C ASP A 215 -13.79 11.75 -23.61
N ARG A 216 -14.04 10.98 -22.53
CA ARG A 216 -14.56 11.53 -21.25
C ARG A 216 -13.54 12.37 -20.50
N LEU A 217 -12.24 12.08 -20.62
CA LEU A 217 -11.19 12.93 -20.08
C LEU A 217 -11.23 14.32 -20.75
N ALA A 218 -11.39 14.38 -22.07
CA ALA A 218 -11.55 15.64 -22.78
C ALA A 218 -12.77 16.43 -22.29
N GLN A 219 -13.91 15.75 -22.10
CA GLN A 219 -15.12 16.37 -21.53
C GLN A 219 -14.90 16.88 -20.10
N LEU A 220 -14.14 16.14 -19.27
CA LEU A 220 -13.78 16.60 -17.93
C LEU A 220 -12.92 17.87 -18.00
N ALA A 221 -11.89 17.90 -18.83
CA ALA A 221 -11.03 19.07 -18.97
C ALA A 221 -11.80 20.32 -19.44
N GLU A 222 -12.78 20.16 -20.32
CA GLU A 222 -13.64 21.26 -20.77
C GLU A 222 -14.62 21.73 -19.68
N ARG A 223 -15.30 20.81 -18.99
CA ARG A 223 -16.33 21.14 -17.98
C ARG A 223 -15.75 21.53 -16.62
N GLN A 224 -14.54 21.10 -16.32
CA GLN A 224 -13.86 21.28 -15.04
C GLN A 224 -12.41 21.77 -15.25
N PRO A 225 -12.20 22.94 -15.87
CA PRO A 225 -10.86 23.42 -16.25
C PRO A 225 -9.93 23.68 -15.05
N GLY A 226 -10.48 23.84 -13.84
CA GLY A 226 -9.72 24.01 -12.60
C GLY A 226 -9.17 22.72 -12.00
N LEU A 227 -9.58 21.54 -12.50
CA LEU A 227 -9.20 20.25 -11.89
C LEU A 227 -7.96 19.60 -12.48
N LEU A 228 -7.60 19.97 -13.71
CA LEU A 228 -6.45 19.39 -14.42
C LEU A 228 -5.53 20.50 -14.89
N PRO A 229 -4.20 20.30 -14.83
CA PRO A 229 -3.27 21.11 -15.60
C PRO A 229 -3.70 21.21 -17.07
N ALA A 230 -3.63 22.41 -17.64
CA ALA A 230 -4.20 22.72 -18.96
C ALA A 230 -3.60 21.87 -20.10
N ASP A 231 -2.34 21.47 -19.97
CA ASP A 231 -1.64 20.59 -20.89
C ASP A 231 -2.20 19.15 -20.90
N LEU A 232 -2.74 18.66 -19.78
CA LEU A 232 -3.39 17.34 -19.69
C LEU A 232 -4.80 17.32 -20.32
N GLY A 233 -5.38 18.49 -20.59
CA GLY A 233 -6.63 18.65 -21.34
C GLY A 233 -6.43 19.04 -22.81
N SER A 234 -5.18 19.27 -23.25
CA SER A 234 -4.90 19.80 -24.59
C SER A 234 -5.34 18.83 -25.70
N PRO A 235 -5.87 19.34 -26.84
CA PRO A 235 -6.24 18.50 -27.98
C PRO A 235 -5.10 17.60 -28.47
N GLU A 236 -3.88 18.10 -28.44
CA GLU A 236 -2.67 17.38 -28.85
C GLU A 236 -2.41 16.17 -27.94
N PHE A 237 -2.43 16.38 -26.62
CA PHE A 237 -2.21 15.31 -25.65
C PHE A 237 -3.35 14.29 -25.68
N VAL A 238 -4.60 14.73 -25.68
CA VAL A 238 -5.77 13.84 -25.75
C VAL A 238 -5.72 12.98 -27.01
N SER A 239 -5.38 13.56 -28.17
CA SER A 239 -5.25 12.83 -29.43
C SER A 239 -4.13 11.79 -29.40
N ARG A 240 -2.97 12.13 -28.81
CA ARG A 240 -1.88 11.16 -28.57
C ARG A 240 -2.34 10.03 -27.65
N LEU A 241 -2.83 10.36 -26.46
CA LEU A 241 -3.27 9.37 -25.47
C LEU A 241 -4.32 8.43 -26.05
N ARG A 242 -5.26 8.95 -26.84
CA ARG A 242 -6.30 8.16 -27.52
C ARG A 242 -5.73 7.12 -28.48
N ARG A 243 -4.60 7.40 -29.14
CA ARG A 243 -3.88 6.41 -29.98
C ARG A 243 -3.14 5.41 -29.11
N ASP A 244 -2.41 5.90 -28.11
CA ASP A 244 -1.57 5.09 -27.24
C ASP A 244 -2.39 4.04 -26.46
N VAL A 245 -3.52 4.42 -25.85
CA VAL A 245 -4.35 3.48 -25.08
C VAL A 245 -4.94 2.35 -25.93
N ALA A 246 -5.12 2.59 -27.23
CA ALA A 246 -5.57 1.55 -28.14
C ALA A 246 -4.50 0.49 -28.38
N VAL A 247 -3.22 0.90 -28.42
CA VAL A 247 -2.07 -0.02 -28.50
C VAL A 247 -1.91 -0.78 -27.19
N ILE A 248 -2.02 -0.08 -26.04
CA ILE A 248 -1.88 -0.70 -24.71
C ILE A 248 -2.91 -1.82 -24.51
N ALA A 249 -4.13 -1.66 -25.02
CA ALA A 249 -5.21 -2.65 -24.88
C ALA A 249 -4.79 -4.06 -25.34
N ASP A 250 -4.03 -4.15 -26.44
CA ASP A 250 -3.57 -5.42 -27.01
C ASP A 250 -2.24 -5.89 -26.39
N ARG A 251 -1.67 -5.11 -25.47
CA ARG A 251 -0.34 -5.31 -24.90
C ARG A 251 -0.30 -5.55 -23.40
N VAL A 252 -1.43 -5.42 -22.70
CA VAL A 252 -1.48 -5.59 -21.23
C VAL A 252 -0.79 -6.88 -20.77
N ASP A 253 -1.04 -8.00 -21.44
CA ASP A 253 -0.39 -9.28 -21.09
C ASP A 253 1.12 -9.24 -21.31
N ALA A 254 1.59 -8.71 -22.44
CA ALA A 254 3.02 -8.58 -22.70
C ALA A 254 3.74 -7.64 -21.71
N LEU A 255 3.06 -6.59 -21.27
CA LEU A 255 3.60 -5.69 -20.23
C LEU A 255 3.72 -6.40 -18.89
N TRP A 256 2.72 -7.19 -18.49
CA TRP A 256 2.81 -8.02 -17.28
C TRP A 256 3.94 -9.04 -17.36
N ASP A 257 4.07 -9.72 -18.51
CA ASP A 257 5.12 -10.71 -18.71
C ASP A 257 6.51 -10.06 -18.67
N SER A 258 6.66 -8.87 -19.27
CA SER A 258 7.89 -8.08 -19.18
C SER A 258 8.26 -7.72 -17.73
N LEU A 259 7.29 -7.29 -16.92
CA LEU A 259 7.53 -6.96 -15.51
C LEU A 259 7.94 -8.19 -14.68
N GLY A 260 7.51 -9.39 -15.07
CA GLY A 260 7.87 -10.64 -14.40
C GLY A 260 9.12 -11.34 -14.93
N ALA A 261 9.58 -10.97 -16.12
CA ALA A 261 10.72 -11.61 -16.76
C ALA A 261 12.06 -11.18 -16.19
N ASP A 262 12.12 -10.05 -15.47
CA ASP A 262 13.38 -9.48 -14.97
C ASP A 262 13.55 -9.72 -13.45
N PRO A 263 14.24 -10.82 -13.05
CA PRO A 263 14.33 -11.21 -11.64
C PRO A 263 15.15 -10.23 -10.80
N GLU A 264 16.04 -9.43 -11.38
CA GLU A 264 16.82 -8.43 -10.62
C GLU A 264 15.92 -7.30 -10.09
N TYR A 265 14.79 -7.07 -10.76
CA TYR A 265 13.79 -6.07 -10.40
C TYR A 265 12.60 -6.68 -9.67
N VAL A 266 12.73 -7.89 -9.12
CA VAL A 266 11.70 -8.52 -8.31
C VAL A 266 12.20 -8.73 -6.88
N ALA A 267 11.46 -8.19 -5.91
CA ALA A 267 11.77 -8.37 -4.50
C ALA A 267 10.51 -8.37 -3.63
N LEU A 268 10.65 -8.79 -2.37
CA LEU A 268 9.61 -8.61 -1.36
C LEU A 268 9.37 -7.12 -1.16
N CYS A 269 8.17 -6.65 -1.51
CA CYS A 269 7.83 -5.22 -1.46
C CYS A 269 6.48 -4.96 -0.80
N HIS A 270 6.30 -3.70 -0.40
CA HIS A 270 5.02 -3.15 0.00
C HIS A 270 4.28 -2.59 -1.22
N TRP A 271 3.11 -3.15 -1.56
CA TRP A 271 2.37 -2.74 -2.76
C TRP A 271 1.71 -1.35 -2.65
N ASN A 272 1.28 -0.95 -1.45
CA ASN A 272 0.53 0.29 -1.22
C ASN A 272 1.19 1.18 -0.14
N ALA A 273 2.49 1.44 -0.26
CA ALA A 273 3.27 2.23 0.71
C ALA A 273 3.06 3.75 0.53
N ASN A 274 1.81 4.19 0.48
CA ASN A 274 1.48 5.62 0.50
C ASN A 274 1.71 6.18 1.90
N VAL A 275 1.81 7.52 2.01
CA VAL A 275 2.14 8.21 3.28
C VAL A 275 1.15 7.93 4.42
N ASP A 276 -0.10 7.58 4.12
CA ASP A 276 -1.12 7.19 5.09
C ASP A 276 -0.85 5.83 5.75
N ASN A 277 -0.03 5.00 5.10
CA ASN A 277 0.46 3.70 5.56
C ASN A 277 1.88 3.77 6.15
N ALA A 278 2.36 4.98 6.46
CA ALA A 278 3.65 5.22 7.08
C ALA A 278 3.52 6.00 8.40
N TRP A 279 4.55 5.93 9.22
CA TRP A 279 4.76 6.91 10.29
C TRP A 279 6.19 7.43 10.25
N PHE A 280 6.33 8.69 10.65
CA PHE A 280 7.58 9.42 10.57
C PHE A 280 7.99 9.92 11.94
N TRP A 281 9.29 9.93 12.19
CA TRP A 281 9.90 10.51 13.39
C TRP A 281 11.31 10.97 13.07
N ARG A 282 11.85 11.84 13.94
CA ARG A 282 13.23 12.31 13.81
C ARG A 282 14.16 11.53 14.72
N ASP A 283 15.27 11.10 14.16
CA ASP A 283 16.44 10.55 14.85
C ASP A 283 17.60 11.52 14.63
N GLY A 284 17.73 12.51 15.53
CA GLY A 284 18.55 13.69 15.28
C GLY A 284 18.02 14.49 14.09
N ASP A 285 18.89 14.79 13.12
CA ASP A 285 18.51 15.51 11.90
C ASP A 285 17.89 14.59 10.83
N LEU A 286 17.98 13.27 11.00
CA LEU A 286 17.50 12.30 10.04
C LEU A 286 16.01 12.02 10.25
N LEU A 287 15.22 12.21 9.19
CA LEU A 287 13.84 11.74 9.15
C LEU A 287 13.81 10.24 8.89
N ARG A 288 13.13 9.49 9.76
CA ARG A 288 12.94 8.05 9.67
C ARG A 288 11.50 7.74 9.25
N CYS A 289 11.31 6.54 8.70
CA CYS A 289 10.02 6.06 8.24
C CYS A 289 9.85 4.60 8.65
N GLY A 290 8.68 4.29 9.18
CA GLY A 290 8.20 2.94 9.41
C GLY A 290 6.93 2.69 8.61
N LEU A 291 6.67 1.43 8.28
CA LEU A 291 5.61 1.04 7.35
C LEU A 291 4.62 0.06 7.99
N MET A 292 3.34 0.25 7.72
CA MET A 292 2.23 -0.55 8.24
C MET A 292 1.20 -0.85 7.14
N ASP A 293 0.21 -1.68 7.48
CA ASP A 293 -0.83 -2.14 6.54
C ASP A 293 -0.27 -2.90 5.32
N TRP A 294 0.37 -4.03 5.63
CA TRP A 294 1.06 -4.89 4.67
C TRP A 294 0.09 -5.82 3.90
N GLY A 295 -1.15 -5.37 3.70
CA GLY A 295 -2.09 -6.03 2.79
C GLY A 295 -1.48 -6.07 1.39
N CYS A 296 -1.50 -7.25 0.76
CA CYS A 296 -0.85 -7.50 -0.55
C CYS A 296 0.68 -7.37 -0.56
N VAL A 297 1.35 -7.53 0.58
CA VAL A 297 2.81 -7.79 0.58
C VAL A 297 3.11 -9.07 -0.21
N GLY A 298 4.21 -9.06 -0.96
CA GLY A 298 4.62 -10.19 -1.79
C GLY A 298 5.90 -9.90 -2.57
N GLN A 299 6.43 -10.91 -3.24
CA GLN A 299 7.47 -10.69 -4.25
C GLN A 299 6.80 -10.08 -5.50
N MET A 300 7.26 -8.89 -5.89
CA MET A 300 6.70 -8.15 -7.02
C MET A 300 7.79 -7.33 -7.71
N ASN A 301 7.48 -6.82 -8.90
CA ASN A 301 8.40 -5.90 -9.57
C ASN A 301 8.56 -4.61 -8.75
N LEU A 302 9.79 -4.10 -8.59
CA LEU A 302 10.10 -2.88 -7.81
C LEU A 302 9.28 -1.67 -8.30
N ALA A 303 8.96 -1.61 -9.59
CA ALA A 303 8.11 -0.58 -10.17
C ALA A 303 6.69 -0.54 -9.55
N MET A 304 6.16 -1.69 -9.16
CA MET A 304 4.86 -1.78 -8.49
C MET A 304 4.89 -1.10 -7.12
N ALA A 305 5.96 -1.31 -6.36
CA ALA A 305 6.16 -0.68 -5.06
C ALA A 305 6.38 0.83 -5.18
N ILE A 306 7.16 1.26 -6.18
CA ILE A 306 7.45 2.68 -6.45
C ILE A 306 6.17 3.43 -6.85
N TRP A 307 5.39 2.86 -7.77
CA TRP A 307 4.06 3.42 -8.09
C TRP A 307 3.16 3.41 -6.87
N GLY A 308 3.12 2.29 -6.13
CA GLY A 308 2.36 2.14 -4.89
C GLY A 308 2.65 3.22 -3.85
N ALA A 309 3.89 3.68 -3.77
CA ALA A 309 4.32 4.73 -2.86
C ALA A 309 4.04 6.15 -3.35
N MET A 310 4.20 6.40 -4.66
CA MET A 310 4.11 7.76 -5.22
C MET A 310 2.79 8.07 -5.93
N CYS A 311 1.91 7.09 -6.16
CA CYS A 311 0.67 7.33 -6.90
C CYS A 311 -0.22 8.39 -6.24
N SER A 312 -0.16 8.52 -4.91
CA SER A 312 -0.86 9.56 -4.14
C SER A 312 -0.06 10.86 -3.93
N ALA A 313 1.18 10.94 -4.42
CA ALA A 313 2.05 12.08 -4.20
C ALA A 313 1.55 13.34 -4.90
N GLU A 314 1.93 14.52 -4.42
CA GLU A 314 1.80 15.75 -5.21
C GLU A 314 2.49 15.59 -6.58
N THR A 315 1.85 16.06 -7.65
CA THR A 315 2.40 15.95 -9.01
C THR A 315 3.76 16.63 -9.16
N ALA A 316 4.05 17.66 -8.36
CA ALA A 316 5.35 18.32 -8.33
C ALA A 316 6.51 17.39 -7.92
N LEU A 317 6.26 16.37 -7.10
CA LEU A 317 7.27 15.36 -6.75
C LEU A 317 7.61 14.48 -7.95
N TRP A 318 6.62 14.12 -8.77
CA TRP A 318 6.85 13.41 -10.02
C TRP A 318 7.64 14.25 -11.01
N GLU A 319 7.25 15.52 -11.18
CA GLU A 319 7.86 16.45 -12.13
C GLU A 319 9.33 16.76 -11.79
N THR A 320 9.60 17.06 -10.51
CA THR A 320 10.90 17.64 -10.10
C THR A 320 11.83 16.60 -9.49
N HIS A 321 11.28 15.56 -8.85
CA HIS A 321 12.05 14.72 -7.94
C HIS A 321 12.01 13.22 -8.26
N PHE A 322 11.24 12.77 -9.26
CA PHE A 322 11.10 11.34 -9.55
C PHE A 322 12.44 10.65 -9.81
N THR A 323 13.30 11.22 -10.66
CA THR A 323 14.63 10.66 -10.94
C THR A 323 15.51 10.59 -9.68
N VAL A 324 15.44 11.63 -8.84
CA VAL A 324 16.22 11.68 -7.58
C VAL A 324 15.74 10.62 -6.60
N LEU A 325 14.42 10.39 -6.53
CA LEU A 325 13.84 9.34 -5.70
C LEU A 325 14.18 7.94 -6.24
N LEU A 326 14.15 7.71 -7.55
CA LEU A 326 14.60 6.44 -8.14
C LEU A 326 16.06 6.14 -7.82
N GLN A 327 16.95 7.14 -7.95
CA GLN A 327 18.36 6.98 -7.59
C GLN A 327 18.51 6.66 -6.10
N HIS A 328 17.82 7.41 -5.23
CA HIS A 328 17.85 7.18 -3.78
C HIS A 328 17.37 5.77 -3.41
N PHE A 329 16.31 5.28 -4.04
CA PHE A 329 15.84 3.90 -3.85
C PHE A 329 16.89 2.87 -4.30
N ALA A 330 17.50 3.07 -5.47
CA ALA A 330 18.53 2.17 -5.97
C ALA A 330 19.77 2.14 -5.07
N ASP A 331 20.17 3.30 -4.53
CA ASP A 331 21.29 3.41 -3.60
C ASP A 331 21.01 2.65 -2.28
N GLU A 332 19.80 2.77 -1.74
CA GLU A 332 19.37 2.05 -0.53
C GLU A 332 19.20 0.54 -0.78
N TYR A 333 18.70 0.17 -1.97
CA TYR A 333 18.61 -1.22 -2.42
C TYR A 333 19.99 -1.88 -2.52
N ALA A 334 20.94 -1.22 -3.18
CA ALA A 334 22.32 -1.70 -3.28
C ALA A 334 23.03 -1.68 -1.92
N GLY A 335 22.81 -0.65 -1.11
CA GLY A 335 23.35 -0.53 0.24
C GLY A 335 22.88 -1.63 1.20
N ALA A 336 21.68 -2.18 0.96
CA ALA A 336 21.15 -3.34 1.69
C ALA A 336 21.59 -4.70 1.10
N GLY A 337 22.45 -4.70 0.09
CA GLY A 337 23.06 -5.90 -0.51
C GLY A 337 22.42 -6.37 -1.81
N GLY A 338 21.43 -5.66 -2.35
CA GLY A 338 20.89 -5.93 -3.67
C GLY A 338 21.88 -5.61 -4.81
N PRO A 339 21.68 -6.14 -6.03
CA PRO A 339 22.46 -5.74 -7.20
C PRO A 339 22.30 -4.26 -7.55
N SER A 340 23.24 -3.73 -8.34
CA SER A 340 23.10 -2.37 -8.89
C SER A 340 21.97 -2.35 -9.92
N LEU A 341 20.98 -1.48 -9.72
CA LEU A 341 19.86 -1.30 -10.64
C LEU A 341 20.21 -0.29 -11.74
N ASP A 342 19.70 -0.54 -12.95
CA ASP A 342 19.69 0.47 -14.02
C ASP A 342 18.44 1.36 -13.84
N ILE A 343 18.66 2.64 -13.62
CA ILE A 343 17.59 3.62 -13.39
C ILE A 343 16.71 3.81 -14.63
N ALA A 344 17.26 3.65 -15.84
CA ALA A 344 16.48 3.75 -17.07
C ALA A 344 15.51 2.57 -17.18
N VAL A 345 15.98 1.35 -16.91
CA VAL A 345 15.14 0.14 -16.89
C VAL A 345 14.07 0.23 -15.80
N LEU A 346 14.44 0.68 -14.60
CA LEU A 346 13.48 0.87 -13.51
C LEU A 346 12.39 1.89 -13.87
N ARG A 347 12.76 2.99 -14.54
CA ARG A 347 11.80 3.97 -15.05
C ARG A 347 10.86 3.35 -16.08
N ASP A 348 11.39 2.56 -17.02
CA ASP A 348 10.58 1.90 -18.05
C ASP A 348 9.60 0.89 -17.43
N HIS A 349 10.02 0.14 -16.40
CA HIS A 349 9.14 -0.72 -15.61
C HIS A 349 8.03 0.08 -14.90
N VAL A 350 8.35 1.25 -14.33
CA VAL A 350 7.33 2.14 -13.74
C VAL A 350 6.32 2.58 -14.81
N LEU A 351 6.77 2.97 -16.00
CA LEU A 351 5.88 3.39 -17.08
C LEU A 351 5.00 2.23 -17.59
N ALA A 352 5.55 1.02 -17.71
CA ALA A 352 4.79 -0.17 -18.06
C ALA A 352 3.69 -0.47 -17.02
N TYR A 353 4.02 -0.39 -15.73
CA TYR A 353 3.03 -0.59 -14.68
C TYR A 353 1.98 0.51 -14.61
N VAL A 354 2.39 1.77 -14.82
CA VAL A 354 1.50 2.94 -14.93
C VAL A 354 0.54 2.80 -16.11
N ALA A 355 0.97 2.23 -17.24
CA ALA A 355 0.09 1.94 -18.38
C ALA A 355 -1.02 0.94 -18.01
N ILE A 356 -0.63 -0.15 -17.34
CA ILE A 356 -1.56 -1.18 -16.87
C ILE A 356 -2.57 -0.57 -15.88
N MET A 357 -2.10 0.12 -14.85
CA MET A 357 -2.96 0.71 -13.84
C MET A 357 -3.84 1.84 -14.40
N GLY A 358 -3.28 2.66 -15.28
CA GLY A 358 -3.97 3.76 -15.96
C GLY A 358 -5.17 3.27 -16.77
N THR A 359 -4.95 2.25 -17.59
CA THR A 359 -5.98 1.68 -18.46
C THR A 359 -6.99 0.82 -17.72
N ALA A 360 -6.59 0.11 -16.66
CA ALA A 360 -7.49 -0.72 -15.87
C ALA A 360 -8.36 0.08 -14.89
N TRP A 361 -7.84 1.17 -14.31
CA TRP A 361 -8.47 1.83 -13.15
C TRP A 361 -8.68 3.34 -13.31
N LEU A 362 -7.70 4.07 -13.87
CA LEU A 362 -7.66 5.53 -13.74
C LEU A 362 -8.42 6.25 -14.86
N LEU A 363 -8.52 5.67 -16.04
CA LEU A 363 -9.33 6.21 -17.14
C LEU A 363 -10.85 6.13 -16.88
N ASP A 364 -11.28 5.52 -15.79
CA ASP A 364 -12.67 5.55 -15.33
C ASP A 364 -13.04 6.82 -14.58
N VAL A 365 -12.04 7.47 -13.99
CA VAL A 365 -12.19 8.61 -13.09
C VAL A 365 -12.93 9.80 -13.73
N PRO A 366 -12.72 10.16 -15.01
CA PRO A 366 -13.44 11.29 -15.60
C PRO A 366 -14.96 11.14 -15.52
N GLY A 367 -15.49 9.93 -15.76
CA GLY A 367 -16.93 9.68 -15.65
C GLY A 367 -17.45 9.81 -14.21
N TYR A 368 -16.64 9.39 -13.23
CA TYR A 368 -16.97 9.55 -11.82
C TYR A 368 -16.99 11.04 -11.41
N LEU A 369 -15.97 11.80 -11.78
CA LEU A 369 -15.88 13.23 -11.43
C LEU A 369 -16.96 14.08 -12.12
N LEU A 370 -17.28 13.79 -13.38
CA LEU A 370 -18.38 14.46 -14.10
C LEU A 370 -19.75 14.25 -13.43
N ASN A 371 -19.95 13.10 -12.79
CA ASN A 371 -21.18 12.81 -12.03
C ASN A 371 -21.15 13.47 -10.65
N LEU A 372 -19.99 13.48 -9.99
CA LEU A 372 -19.81 14.10 -8.68
C LEU A 372 -19.95 15.63 -8.72
N LEU A 373 -19.50 16.24 -9.83
CA LEU A 373 -19.37 17.69 -10.00
C LEU A 373 -20.21 18.14 -11.21
N PRO A 374 -21.53 18.34 -11.01
CA PRO A 374 -22.42 18.79 -12.09
C PRO A 374 -22.08 20.21 -12.55
N GLU A 375 -21.56 21.05 -11.65
CA GLU A 375 -21.14 22.43 -11.93
C GLU A 375 -19.62 22.58 -11.84
N PRO A 376 -19.01 23.51 -12.59
CA PRO A 376 -17.58 23.79 -12.52
C PRO A 376 -17.11 24.17 -11.12
N VAL A 377 -15.94 23.68 -10.73
CA VAL A 377 -15.26 24.06 -9.49
C VAL A 377 -13.94 24.77 -9.79
N ALA A 378 -13.48 25.58 -8.84
CA ALA A 378 -12.25 26.35 -8.99
C ALA A 378 -11.01 25.46 -9.02
N ASP A 379 -10.95 24.46 -8.13
CA ASP A 379 -9.80 23.58 -7.98
C ASP A 379 -10.16 22.29 -7.21
N ARG A 380 -9.15 21.46 -6.95
CA ARG A 380 -9.26 20.21 -6.18
C ARG A 380 -9.60 20.39 -4.70
N PHE A 381 -9.60 21.61 -4.17
CA PHE A 381 -9.91 21.90 -2.77
C PHE A 381 -11.42 22.13 -2.54
N ASP A 382 -12.26 22.00 -3.58
CA ASP A 382 -13.71 21.93 -3.41
C ASP A 382 -14.07 20.85 -2.35
N PRO A 383 -14.95 21.14 -1.37
CA PRO A 383 -15.26 20.22 -0.28
C PRO A 383 -15.74 18.84 -0.73
N ARG A 384 -16.36 18.71 -1.91
CA ARG A 384 -16.79 17.41 -2.46
C ARG A 384 -15.61 16.53 -2.87
N ILE A 385 -14.46 17.15 -3.15
CA ILE A 385 -13.21 16.47 -3.47
C ILE A 385 -12.36 16.36 -2.21
N ALA A 386 -12.02 17.49 -1.59
CA ALA A 386 -11.11 17.53 -0.44
C ALA A 386 -11.62 16.76 0.78
N GLY A 387 -12.94 16.78 1.02
CA GLY A 387 -13.58 16.03 2.12
C GLY A 387 -13.86 14.56 1.82
N SER A 388 -13.44 14.04 0.65
CA SER A 388 -13.64 12.65 0.27
C SER A 388 -12.34 12.03 -0.23
N GLU A 389 -11.75 11.14 0.58
CA GLU A 389 -10.55 10.39 0.19
C GLU A 389 -10.74 9.66 -1.15
N GLN A 390 -11.94 9.10 -1.40
CA GLN A 390 -12.25 8.45 -2.68
C GLN A 390 -12.16 9.41 -3.86
N ALA A 391 -12.68 10.63 -3.74
CA ALA A 391 -12.65 11.61 -4.81
C ALA A 391 -11.25 12.17 -5.02
N ARG A 392 -10.60 12.59 -3.92
CA ARG A 392 -9.24 13.13 -3.92
C ARG A 392 -8.22 12.14 -4.49
N SER A 393 -8.29 10.88 -4.04
CA SER A 393 -7.36 9.83 -4.51
C SER A 393 -7.53 9.52 -5.98
N ARG A 394 -8.78 9.39 -6.45
CA ARG A 394 -9.05 9.15 -7.87
C ARG A 394 -8.54 10.30 -8.75
N LEU A 395 -8.81 11.54 -8.36
CA LEU A 395 -8.35 12.72 -9.10
C LEU A 395 -6.82 12.79 -9.15
N LEU A 396 -6.14 12.70 -8.00
CA LEU A 396 -4.69 12.88 -7.96
C LEU A 396 -3.93 11.72 -8.62
N MET A 397 -4.33 10.46 -8.37
CA MET A 397 -3.71 9.31 -9.02
C MET A 397 -3.89 9.33 -10.54
N MET A 398 -5.08 9.69 -11.04
CA MET A 398 -5.31 9.88 -12.47
C MET A 398 -4.42 11.00 -13.02
N THR A 399 -4.32 12.13 -12.31
CA THR A 399 -3.48 13.26 -12.71
C THR A 399 -2.01 12.86 -12.81
N ASN A 400 -1.50 12.10 -11.85
CA ASN A 400 -0.13 11.58 -11.86
C ASN A 400 0.12 10.59 -13.02
N PHE A 401 -0.83 9.70 -13.30
CA PHE A 401 -0.78 8.83 -14.49
C PHE A 401 -0.68 9.65 -15.78
N LEU A 402 -1.57 10.64 -15.95
CA LEU A 402 -1.61 11.47 -17.15
C LEU A 402 -0.34 12.32 -17.29
N HIS A 403 0.15 12.88 -16.18
CA HIS A 403 1.39 13.65 -16.13
C HIS A 403 2.57 12.81 -16.62
N LEU A 404 2.79 11.63 -16.03
CA LEU A 404 3.86 10.73 -16.42
C LEU A 404 3.75 10.29 -17.90
N TRP A 405 2.54 9.97 -18.36
CA TRP A 405 2.34 9.60 -19.76
C TRP A 405 2.68 10.74 -20.72
N ARG A 406 2.35 11.98 -20.34
CA ARG A 406 2.66 13.17 -21.14
C ARG A 406 4.16 13.42 -21.24
N THR A 407 4.85 13.37 -20.10
CA THR A 407 6.25 13.83 -19.97
C THR A 407 7.29 12.76 -20.29
N SER A 408 6.88 11.50 -20.45
CA SER A 408 7.80 10.38 -20.66
C SER A 408 7.88 9.96 -22.13
N ASP A 409 9.02 9.36 -22.48
CA ASP A 409 9.14 8.55 -23.68
C ASP A 409 8.39 7.23 -23.46
N THR A 410 7.32 7.02 -24.22
CA THR A 410 6.46 5.83 -24.10
C THR A 410 6.80 4.78 -25.16
N THR A 411 7.90 4.95 -25.91
CA THR A 411 8.26 4.07 -27.03
C THR A 411 8.48 2.63 -26.58
N ALA A 412 9.15 2.38 -25.44
CA ALA A 412 9.36 1.03 -24.93
C ALA A 412 8.04 0.32 -24.59
N VAL A 413 7.11 1.06 -23.95
CA VAL A 413 5.79 0.55 -23.56
C VAL A 413 4.89 0.31 -24.78
N LEU A 414 5.03 1.10 -25.84
CA LEU A 414 4.19 1.02 -27.05
C LEU A 414 4.75 0.10 -28.14
N GLY A 415 6.08 0.02 -28.29
CA GLY A 415 6.76 -0.59 -29.44
C GLY A 415 7.44 -1.95 -29.21
N GLY A 416 7.60 -2.40 -27.96
CA GLY A 416 8.06 -3.75 -27.63
C GLY A 416 7.21 -4.89 -28.17
#